data_AF-A0A6M7U998-F1
#
_entry.id   AF-A0A6M7U998-F1
#
_cell.length_a   1.000
_cell.length_b   1.000
_cell.length_c   1.000
_cell.angle_alpha   90.00
_cell.angle_beta   90.00
_cell.angle_gamma   90.00
#
_symmetry.space_group_name_H-M   'P 1'
#
loop_
_entity.id
_entity.type
_entity.pdbx_description
1 polymer ?
#
loop_
_entity_poly.entity_id
_entity_poly.type
_entity_poly.pdbx_seq_one_letter_code
_entity_poly.pdbx_strand_id
1 'polypeptide(L)'
;MAKRRSSLGFLGMFGRSGDLRQLDIALRGADLHPALVPEGVKLTIVNLMKDQWPDEPPPQAYTAVAQLVGYCIAGSDIFERSHGPQQRQEMERRIEDAVEAGDSFDAQIVLMTLHAKLINPEVVERYGLSAG
;
A
#
# COMPACT_ATOMS: atom_id res chain seq x y z
N MET A 1 28.64 6.99 16.60
CA MET A 1 28.97 5.61 17.02
C MET A 1 27.66 4.93 17.40
N ALA A 2 27.16 3.81 16.87
CA ALA A 2 27.62 2.86 15.87
C ALA A 2 26.40 2.41 15.04
N LYS A 3 26.55 2.39 13.72
CA LYS A 3 25.61 1.87 12.71
C LYS A 3 25.38 0.38 12.99
N ARG A 4 24.17 -0.01 13.39
CA ARG A 4 23.86 -1.42 13.70
C ARG A 4 23.78 -2.20 12.38
N ARG A 5 24.59 -3.25 12.33
CA ARG A 5 24.95 -4.03 11.15
C ARG A 5 23.73 -4.76 10.60
N SER A 6 23.54 -4.62 9.29
CA SER A 6 22.73 -5.51 8.46
C SER A 6 23.08 -6.97 8.77
N SER A 7 22.12 -7.72 9.30
CA SER A 7 22.16 -9.18 9.31
C SER A 7 21.81 -9.66 7.90
N LEU A 8 22.84 -9.73 7.05
CA LEU A 8 22.80 -10.45 5.77
C LEU A 8 22.44 -11.93 6.00
N GLY A 9 21.42 -12.40 5.30
CA GLY A 9 21.61 -13.59 4.46
C GLY A 9 20.57 -14.70 4.53
N PHE A 10 20.00 -15.04 5.69
CA PHE A 10 19.12 -16.21 5.77
C PHE A 10 17.88 -16.06 6.67
N LEU A 11 17.94 -15.28 7.76
CA LEU A 11 16.76 -15.02 8.59
C LEU A 11 15.80 -13.94 8.03
N GLY A 12 16.31 -13.03 7.20
CA GLY A 12 15.50 -11.96 6.58
C GLY A 12 14.67 -12.41 5.38
N MET A 13 15.00 -13.55 4.75
CA MET A 13 14.21 -14.08 3.64
C MET A 13 12.89 -14.71 4.10
N PHE A 14 12.88 -15.42 5.23
CA PHE A 14 11.66 -16.06 5.75
C PHE A 14 10.60 -15.04 6.19
N GLY A 15 11.03 -13.92 6.79
CA GLY A 15 10.16 -12.77 7.07
C GLY A 15 9.64 -12.13 5.78
N ARG A 16 10.53 -11.84 4.82
CA ARG A 16 10.14 -11.23 3.53
C ARG A 16 9.16 -12.11 2.73
N SER A 17 9.34 -13.42 2.69
CA SER A 17 8.38 -14.34 2.07
C SER A 17 7.06 -14.43 2.82
N GLY A 18 7.09 -14.29 4.16
CA GLY A 18 5.92 -14.25 5.01
C GLY A 18 5.10 -12.99 4.77
N ASP A 19 5.74 -11.82 4.79
CA ASP A 19 5.10 -10.52 4.56
C ASP A 19 4.49 -10.43 3.17
N LEU A 20 5.19 -10.92 2.13
CA LEU A 20 4.66 -10.98 0.78
C LEU A 20 3.43 -11.88 0.69
N ARG A 21 3.42 -13.01 1.39
CA ARG A 21 2.25 -13.89 1.45
C ARG A 21 1.09 -13.23 2.20
N GLN A 22 1.35 -12.53 3.30
CA GLN A 22 0.32 -11.77 4.02
C GLN A 22 -0.25 -10.65 3.15
N LEU A 23 0.61 -9.92 2.45
CA LEU A 23 0.19 -8.91 1.49
C LEU A 23 -0.63 -9.51 0.35
N ASP A 24 -0.21 -10.62 -0.27
CA ASP A 24 -0.98 -11.28 -1.33
C ASP A 24 -2.37 -11.73 -0.84
N ILE A 25 -2.47 -12.23 0.41
CA ILE A 25 -3.75 -12.58 1.04
C ILE A 25 -4.61 -11.32 1.24
N ALA A 26 -4.03 -10.24 1.75
CA ALA A 26 -4.75 -8.99 1.99
C ALA A 26 -5.20 -8.32 0.69
N LEU A 27 -4.38 -8.33 -0.37
CA LEU A 27 -4.74 -7.83 -1.70
C LEU A 27 -5.96 -8.59 -2.25
N ARG A 28 -5.95 -9.93 -2.17
CA ARG A 28 -7.14 -10.73 -2.54
C ARG A 28 -8.35 -10.38 -1.68
N GLY A 29 -8.16 -10.19 -0.38
CA GLY A 29 -9.22 -9.78 0.54
C GLY A 29 -9.78 -8.38 0.24
N ALA A 30 -8.98 -7.51 -0.39
CA ALA A 30 -9.36 -6.19 -0.86
C ALA A 30 -9.84 -6.19 -2.32
N ASP A 31 -10.30 -7.34 -2.84
CA ASP A 31 -10.78 -7.53 -4.21
C ASP A 31 -9.77 -7.13 -5.31
N LEU A 32 -8.47 -7.13 -4.99
CA LEU A 32 -7.37 -6.83 -5.90
C LEU A 32 -6.54 -8.10 -6.14
N HIS A 33 -6.60 -8.64 -7.36
CA HIS A 33 -5.82 -9.85 -7.67
C HIS A 33 -4.30 -9.56 -7.59
N PRO A 34 -3.51 -10.31 -6.80
CA PRO A 34 -2.09 -9.99 -6.56
C PRO A 34 -1.22 -9.94 -7.81
N ALA A 35 -1.61 -10.64 -8.88
CA ALA A 35 -0.89 -10.60 -10.16
C ALA A 35 -1.00 -9.25 -10.90
N LEU A 36 -1.94 -8.39 -10.51
CA LEU A 36 -2.05 -7.02 -11.02
C LEU A 36 -1.03 -6.08 -10.35
N VAL A 37 -0.41 -6.52 -9.27
CA VAL A 37 0.61 -5.75 -8.54
C VAL A 37 1.99 -6.34 -8.84
N PRO A 38 2.87 -5.62 -9.55
CA PRO A 38 4.22 -6.07 -9.85
C PRO A 38 4.99 -6.45 -8.57
N GLU A 39 5.84 -7.47 -8.67
CA GLU A 39 6.60 -7.97 -7.51
C GLU A 39 7.46 -6.88 -6.85
N GLY A 40 8.08 -6.01 -7.66
CA GLY A 40 8.85 -4.87 -7.16
C GLY A 40 8.02 -3.87 -6.34
N VAL A 41 6.74 -3.70 -6.70
CA VAL A 41 5.80 -2.87 -5.95
C VAL A 41 5.43 -3.53 -4.62
N LYS A 42 5.12 -4.83 -4.63
CA LYS A 42 4.85 -5.57 -3.39
C LYS A 42 6.03 -5.53 -2.41
N LEU A 43 7.25 -5.65 -2.92
CA LEU A 43 8.46 -5.49 -2.13
C LEU A 43 8.60 -4.09 -1.55
N THR A 44 8.28 -3.06 -2.33
CA THR A 44 8.29 -1.67 -1.86
C THR A 44 7.26 -1.47 -0.75
N ILE A 45 6.03 -1.97 -0.92
CA ILE A 45 4.98 -1.93 0.11
C ILE A 45 5.46 -2.58 1.42
N VAL A 46 6.00 -3.81 1.34
CA VAL A 46 6.51 -4.52 2.53
C VAL A 46 7.64 -3.76 3.21
N ASN A 47 8.52 -3.10 2.45
CA ASN A 47 9.60 -2.29 3.03
C ASN A 47 9.03 -1.05 3.74
N LEU A 48 8.09 -0.32 3.11
CA LEU A 48 7.42 0.82 3.74
C LEU A 48 6.70 0.39 5.04
N MET A 49 6.06 -0.78 5.04
CA MET A 49 5.42 -1.32 6.25
C MET A 49 6.42 -1.59 7.37
N LYS A 50 7.64 -2.05 7.07
CA LYS A 50 8.70 -2.27 8.07
C LYS A 50 9.25 -0.97 8.64
N ASP A 51 9.28 0.08 7.84
CA ASP A 51 9.68 1.40 8.30
C ASP A 51 8.63 2.00 9.24
N GLN A 52 7.33 1.75 8.98
CA GLN A 52 6.21 2.18 9.82
C GLN A 52 6.05 1.34 11.09
N TRP A 53 6.28 0.03 11.01
CA TRP A 53 6.24 -0.91 12.12
C TRP A 53 7.61 -1.60 12.24
N PRO A 54 8.50 -1.12 13.13
CA PRO A 54 9.82 -1.71 13.33
C PRO A 54 9.77 -3.15 13.85
N ASP A 55 8.68 -3.52 14.52
CA ASP A 55 8.36 -4.88 14.96
C ASP A 55 7.41 -5.57 13.96
N GLU A 56 6.70 -6.62 14.35
CA GLU A 56 5.73 -7.30 13.48
C GLU A 56 4.48 -6.41 13.26
N PRO A 57 4.10 -6.10 12.01
CA PRO A 57 2.88 -5.35 11.73
C PRO A 57 1.66 -6.10 12.27
N PRO A 58 0.68 -5.41 12.90
CA PRO A 58 -0.54 -6.08 13.32
C PRO A 58 -1.28 -6.62 12.09
N PRO A 59 -2.01 -7.76 12.17
CA PRO A 59 -2.64 -8.38 11.00
C PRO A 59 -3.55 -7.44 10.20
N GLN A 60 -4.24 -6.52 10.88
CA GLN A 60 -5.08 -5.51 10.26
C GLN A 60 -4.33 -4.46 9.42
N ALA A 61 -3.02 -4.29 9.61
CA ALA A 61 -2.21 -3.37 8.83
C ALA A 61 -2.13 -3.80 7.36
N TYR A 62 -1.97 -5.10 7.09
CA TYR A 62 -1.95 -5.63 5.73
C TYR A 62 -3.27 -5.36 5.01
N THR A 63 -4.40 -5.58 5.68
CA THR A 63 -5.73 -5.28 5.12
C THR A 63 -5.89 -3.78 4.83
N ALA A 64 -5.51 -2.91 5.77
CA ALA A 64 -5.62 -1.46 5.59
C ALA A 64 -4.75 -0.93 4.45
N VAL A 65 -3.55 -1.49 4.28
CA VAL A 65 -2.65 -1.16 3.17
C VAL A 65 -3.21 -1.69 1.85
N ALA A 66 -3.68 -2.94 1.83
CA ALA A 66 -4.26 -3.55 0.64
C ALA A 66 -5.51 -2.82 0.15
N GLN A 67 -6.35 -2.31 1.05
CA GLN A 67 -7.51 -1.49 0.70
C GLN A 67 -7.11 -0.15 0.08
N LEU A 68 -6.10 0.54 0.63
CA LEU A 68 -5.61 1.79 0.05
C LEU A 68 -5.03 1.56 -1.34
N VAL A 69 -4.19 0.53 -1.52
CA VAL A 69 -3.66 0.13 -2.83
C VAL A 69 -4.79 -0.28 -3.78
N GLY A 70 -5.77 -1.04 -3.29
CA GLY A 70 -6.96 -1.44 -4.02
C GLY A 70 -7.74 -0.25 -4.55
N TYR A 71 -8.01 0.75 -3.71
CA TYR A 71 -8.67 1.99 -4.11
C TYR A 71 -7.85 2.75 -5.15
N CYS A 72 -6.55 2.92 -4.92
CA CYS A 72 -5.66 3.62 -5.86
C CYS A 72 -5.67 2.98 -7.24
N ILE A 73 -5.71 1.65 -7.34
CA ILE A 73 -5.66 0.92 -8.62
C ILE A 73 -7.04 0.80 -9.26
N ALA A 74 -8.08 0.51 -8.48
CA ALA A 74 -9.42 0.26 -8.98
C ALA A 74 -10.18 1.55 -9.31
N GLY A 75 -9.95 2.62 -8.56
CA GLY A 75 -10.77 3.84 -8.60
C GLY A 75 -12.05 3.73 -7.77
N SER A 76 -12.78 4.84 -7.69
CA SER A 76 -13.89 5.05 -6.76
C SER A 76 -15.03 4.05 -6.97
N ASP A 77 -15.51 3.95 -8.21
CA ASP A 77 -16.71 3.17 -8.56
C ASP A 77 -16.49 1.66 -8.41
N ILE A 78 -15.33 1.15 -8.84
CA ILE A 78 -15.02 -0.28 -8.74
C ILE A 78 -14.81 -0.66 -7.29
N PHE A 79 -14.10 0.17 -6.52
CA PHE A 79 -13.86 -0.08 -5.10
C PHE A 79 -15.16 -0.09 -4.28
N GLU A 80 -16.07 0.86 -4.53
CA GLU A 80 -17.37 0.90 -3.84
C GLU A 80 -18.21 -0.36 -4.10
N ARG A 81 -18.19 -0.90 -5.34
CA ARG A 81 -18.96 -2.10 -5.66
C ARG A 81 -18.54 -3.32 -4.85
N SER A 82 -17.27 -3.43 -4.48
CA SER A 82 -16.74 -4.56 -3.72
C SER A 82 -16.73 -4.34 -2.20
N HIS A 83 -16.59 -3.09 -1.75
CA HIS A 83 -16.41 -2.77 -0.32
C HIS A 83 -17.55 -1.99 0.30
N GLY A 84 -18.38 -1.32 -0.50
CA GLY A 84 -19.46 -0.44 -0.06
C GLY A 84 -19.02 1.02 0.15
N PRO A 85 -20.01 1.93 0.29
CA PRO A 85 -19.77 3.38 0.31
C PRO A 85 -19.01 3.85 1.55
N GLN A 86 -19.15 3.17 2.69
CA GLN A 86 -18.45 3.55 3.92
C GLN A 86 -16.92 3.32 3.79
N GLN A 87 -16.52 2.17 3.26
CA GLN A 87 -15.12 1.87 3.01
C GLN A 87 -14.55 2.77 1.92
N ARG A 88 -15.34 3.10 0.88
CA ARG A 88 -14.95 4.11 -0.12
C ARG A 88 -14.61 5.44 0.57
N GLN A 89 -15.53 5.99 1.35
CA GLN A 89 -15.35 7.27 2.05
C GLN A 89 -14.12 7.28 2.96
N GLU A 90 -13.84 6.17 3.65
CA GLU A 90 -12.65 6.05 4.49
C GLU A 90 -11.35 6.09 3.66
N MET A 91 -11.31 5.46 2.48
CA MET A 91 -10.13 5.56 1.60
C MET A 91 -9.96 6.98 1.04
N GLU A 92 -11.06 7.63 0.69
CA GLU A 92 -11.03 9.02 0.21
C GLU A 92 -10.47 9.96 1.26
N ARG A 93 -10.97 9.86 2.50
CA ARG A 93 -10.47 10.62 3.64
C ARG A 93 -8.98 10.37 3.88
N ARG A 94 -8.53 9.11 3.82
CA ARG A 94 -7.10 8.77 3.99
C ARG A 94 -6.23 9.37 2.89
N ILE A 95 -6.71 9.42 1.65
CA ILE A 95 -5.96 10.04 0.54
C ILE A 95 -5.92 11.56 0.72
N GLU A 96 -7.01 12.19 1.15
CA GLU A 96 -7.04 13.63 1.46
C GLU A 96 -6.04 13.97 2.57
N ASP A 97 -6.06 13.22 3.68
CA ASP A 97 -5.11 13.37 4.79
C ASP A 97 -3.66 13.16 4.31
N ALA A 98 -3.43 12.20 3.40
CA ALA A 98 -2.12 11.90 2.84
C ALA A 98 -1.60 13.03 1.93
N VAL A 99 -2.48 13.60 1.10
CA VAL A 99 -2.14 14.74 0.24
C VAL A 99 -1.82 15.97 1.07
N GLU A 100 -2.56 16.23 2.15
CA GLU A 100 -2.30 17.34 3.05
C GLU A 100 -0.97 17.16 3.81
N ALA A 101 -0.70 15.96 4.33
CA ALA A 101 0.53 15.68 5.07
C ALA A 101 1.78 15.66 4.17
N GLY A 102 1.66 15.16 2.94
CA GLY A 102 2.72 15.13 1.93
C GLY A 102 3.78 14.04 2.09
N ASP A 103 4.08 13.59 3.32
CA ASP A 103 5.11 12.57 3.60
C ASP A 103 4.65 11.41 4.49
N SER A 104 3.35 11.35 4.80
CA SER A 104 2.76 10.29 5.61
C SER A 104 2.96 8.91 4.96
N PHE A 105 2.80 7.84 5.76
CA PHE A 105 2.87 6.47 5.24
C PHE A 105 1.87 6.24 4.10
N ASP A 106 0.65 6.76 4.22
CA ASP A 106 -0.35 6.70 3.15
C ASP A 106 0.09 7.51 1.92
N ALA A 107 0.72 8.68 2.10
CA ALA A 107 1.26 9.48 1.00
C ALA A 107 2.35 8.71 0.24
N GLN A 108 3.22 7.98 0.95
CA GLN A 108 4.25 7.14 0.34
C GLN A 108 3.65 5.98 -0.46
N ILE A 109 2.54 5.38 0.01
CA ILE A 109 1.81 4.35 -0.74
C ILE A 109 1.17 4.94 -2.01
N VAL A 110 0.46 6.07 -1.90
CA VAL A 110 -0.18 6.75 -3.03
C VAL A 110 0.87 7.14 -4.07
N LEU A 111 1.95 7.80 -3.65
CA LEU A 111 3.05 8.21 -4.52
C LEU A 111 3.73 7.00 -5.21
N MET A 112 3.90 5.90 -4.49
CA MET A 112 4.43 4.67 -5.07
C MET A 112 3.50 4.12 -6.18
N THR A 113 2.19 4.08 -5.95
CA THR A 113 1.24 3.61 -7.00
C THR A 113 1.24 4.53 -8.23
N LEU A 114 1.44 5.83 -8.03
CA LEU A 114 1.60 6.81 -9.09
C LEU A 114 2.88 6.57 -9.91
N HIS A 115 4.04 6.45 -9.25
CA HIS A 115 5.31 6.18 -9.95
C HIS A 115 5.33 4.83 -10.65
N ALA A 116 4.66 3.82 -10.08
CA ALA A 116 4.52 2.51 -10.70
C ALA A 116 3.53 2.49 -11.88
N LYS A 117 2.86 3.62 -12.17
CA LYS A 117 1.80 3.74 -13.19
C LYS A 117 0.64 2.76 -12.98
N LEU A 118 0.35 2.44 -11.72
CA LEU A 118 -0.75 1.57 -11.34
C LEU A 118 -2.00 2.34 -10.93
N ILE A 119 -1.83 3.60 -10.52
CA ILE A 119 -2.93 4.42 -10.04
C ILE A 119 -3.95 4.69 -11.16
N ASN A 120 -5.22 4.62 -10.81
CA ASN A 120 -6.33 4.92 -11.70
C ASN A 120 -6.30 6.43 -12.06
N PRO A 121 -6.42 6.80 -13.35
CA PRO A 121 -6.47 8.20 -13.77
C PRO A 121 -7.53 9.05 -13.05
N GLU A 122 -8.67 8.47 -12.70
CA GLU A 122 -9.73 9.15 -11.93
C GLU A 122 -9.22 9.63 -10.56
N VAL A 123 -8.44 8.79 -9.87
CA VAL A 123 -7.86 9.11 -8.56
C VAL A 123 -6.82 10.23 -8.71
N VAL A 124 -6.02 10.20 -9.79
CA VAL A 124 -5.07 11.26 -10.11
C VAL A 124 -5.77 12.61 -10.32
N GLU A 125 -6.82 12.62 -11.14
CA GLU A 125 -7.59 13.84 -11.43
C GLU A 125 -8.31 14.37 -10.20
N ARG A 126 -8.96 13.49 -9.42
CA ARG A 126 -9.70 13.87 -8.21
C ARG A 126 -8.83 14.55 -7.16
N TYR A 127 -7.62 14.05 -6.95
CA TYR A 127 -6.72 14.51 -5.88
C TYR A 127 -5.58 15.39 -6.38
N GLY A 128 -5.52 15.73 -7.67
CA GLY A 128 -4.47 16.56 -8.25
C GLY A 128 -3.06 15.96 -8.10
N LEU A 129 -2.95 14.64 -8.15
CA LEU A 129 -1.69 13.93 -7.90
C LEU A 129 -0.71 14.14 -9.04
N SER A 130 0.57 14.34 -8.71
CA SER A 130 1.64 14.43 -9.70
C SER A 130 2.93 13.79 -9.19
N ALA A 131 3.63 13.11 -10.09
CA ALA A 131 4.99 12.65 -9.87
C ALA A 131 5.91 13.69 -10.51
N GLY A 132 6.66 14.41 -9.67
CA GLY A 132 7.67 15.37 -10.10
C GLY A 132 8.84 14.75 -10.85
#